data_AF-A0A286CMK8-F1
#
_entry.id   AF-A0A286CMK8-F1
#
_cell.length_a   1.000
_cell.length_b   1.000
_cell.length_c   1.000
_cell.angle_alpha   90.00
_cell.angle_beta   90.00
_cell.angle_gamma   90.00
#
_symmetry.space_group_name_H-M   'P 1'
#
loop_
_entity.id
_entity.type
_entity.pdbx_description
1 polymer ?
#
loop_
_entity_poly.entity_id
_entity_poly.type
_entity_poly.pdbx_seq_one_letter_code
_entity_poly.pdbx_strand_id
1 'polypeptide(L)'
;MPALRSASRALIVPVAIGSMVLCGAPAQADNVIGGGTQTPPPKKDVHGDSDGGTLSSTAGVVVFDRSKNGSGQSAGPVTSSTTWTPPACYYAPKYTPEQLKKYLEPTWEAGSTGYEWDAEQRDRYVNGHPYKDFNKDKAGKGYWWDFYVTPGREGDPGALDCGKPIFWVDENDDPPAAIPQAITAEVLAQLAYAEVRVPSTKMDLAPQANTKVNLPTWAWLDAAEFKPVSVTASVPLLGIQATTTAEPVSVKIEPGTADAETYPASGVCQIQNGRIGEPYAKGKTHEAPPCGVKYLRSSGDGSYQLKATVTWKIHWTGTGVAGEQRLPDGSFGGEQNVVVQEIQAVNR
;
A
#
# COMPACT_ATOMS: atom_id res chain seq x y z
N MET A 1 19.04 -25.64 -71.01
CA MET A 1 18.49 -24.45 -70.32
C MET A 1 19.08 -24.40 -68.91
N PRO A 2 20.08 -23.54 -68.64
CA PRO A 2 20.40 -23.15 -67.28
C PRO A 2 20.01 -21.69 -67.04
N ALA A 3 19.28 -21.47 -65.94
CA ALA A 3 18.75 -20.18 -65.55
C ALA A 3 19.83 -19.26 -64.97
N LEU A 4 19.96 -18.07 -65.54
CA LEU A 4 20.65 -16.91 -64.97
C LEU A 4 19.85 -16.40 -63.76
N ARG A 5 20.49 -16.26 -62.60
CA ARG A 5 19.99 -15.44 -61.49
C ARG A 5 20.94 -14.27 -61.28
N SER A 6 20.37 -13.07 -61.36
CA SER A 6 21.06 -11.78 -61.30
C SER A 6 21.52 -11.45 -59.89
N ALA A 7 22.73 -10.89 -59.81
CA ALA A 7 23.24 -10.22 -58.63
C ALA A 7 22.60 -8.83 -58.52
N SER A 8 21.99 -8.53 -57.38
CA SER A 8 21.57 -7.17 -57.04
C SER A 8 22.46 -6.64 -55.92
N ARG A 9 23.17 -5.55 -56.22
CA ARG A 9 24.06 -4.81 -55.34
C ARG A 9 23.25 -4.09 -54.26
N ALA A 10 23.64 -4.29 -53.01
CA ALA A 10 23.19 -3.50 -51.87
C ALA A 10 23.75 -2.07 -51.96
N LEU A 11 22.90 -1.08 -51.72
CA LEU A 11 23.28 0.33 -51.59
C LEU A 11 22.83 0.79 -50.20
N ILE A 12 23.82 1.07 -49.35
CA ILE A 12 23.67 1.49 -47.96
C ILE A 12 23.47 3.01 -47.95
N VAL A 13 22.40 3.48 -47.31
CA VAL A 13 22.17 4.90 -47.00
C VAL A 13 22.21 5.05 -45.47
N PRO A 14 23.11 5.88 -44.89
CA PRO A 14 23.11 6.13 -43.47
C PRO A 14 22.13 7.27 -43.13
N VAL A 15 21.14 6.98 -42.27
CA VAL A 15 20.30 8.01 -41.64
C VAL A 15 20.90 8.35 -40.28
N ALA A 16 21.31 9.60 -40.11
CA ALA A 16 21.83 10.14 -38.86
C ALA A 16 20.68 10.37 -37.87
N ILE A 17 20.74 9.72 -36.71
CA ILE A 17 19.84 9.96 -35.57
C ILE A 17 20.52 10.98 -34.67
N GLY A 18 19.96 12.19 -34.60
CA GLY A 18 20.39 13.24 -33.68
C GLY A 18 19.88 12.99 -32.27
N SER A 19 20.79 12.85 -31.31
CA SER A 19 20.50 12.74 -29.88
C SER A 19 20.11 14.10 -29.30
N MET A 20 18.84 14.28 -28.92
CA MET A 20 18.40 15.39 -28.06
C MET A 20 18.51 14.97 -26.59
N VAL A 21 19.40 15.63 -25.87
CA VAL A 21 19.50 15.58 -24.41
C VAL A 21 18.36 16.43 -23.83
N LEU A 22 17.39 15.79 -23.18
CA LEU A 22 16.34 16.45 -22.40
C LEU A 22 16.70 16.37 -20.91
N CYS A 23 17.09 17.52 -20.34
CA CYS A 23 17.21 17.69 -18.89
C CYS A 23 15.82 17.60 -18.25
N GLY A 24 15.58 16.57 -17.43
CA GLY A 24 14.39 16.49 -16.57
C GLY A 24 14.48 17.50 -15.43
N ALA A 25 13.47 18.36 -15.30
CA ALA A 25 13.24 19.16 -14.10
C ALA A 25 12.26 18.43 -13.17
N PRO A 26 12.38 18.53 -11.83
CA PRO A 26 11.42 17.97 -10.90
C PRO A 26 10.08 18.73 -10.97
N ALA A 27 8.97 18.00 -11.03
CA ALA A 27 7.63 18.57 -10.91
C ALA A 27 7.35 18.96 -9.44
N GLN A 28 6.95 20.21 -9.21
CA GLN A 28 6.43 20.70 -7.94
C GLN A 28 4.92 20.45 -7.92
N ALA A 29 4.41 19.78 -6.88
CA ALA A 29 2.99 19.71 -6.57
C ALA A 29 2.67 20.79 -5.53
N ASP A 30 1.69 21.65 -5.80
CA ASP A 30 1.11 22.53 -4.79
C ASP A 30 -0.16 21.90 -4.17
N ASN A 31 -0.56 22.37 -2.99
CA ASN A 31 -1.72 21.87 -2.25
C ASN A 31 -3.05 22.50 -2.72
N VAL A 32 -3.18 22.86 -4.01
CA VAL A 32 -4.39 23.49 -4.56
C VAL A 32 -5.26 22.47 -5.28
N ILE A 33 -6.56 22.47 -4.95
CA ILE A 33 -7.57 21.58 -5.54
C ILE A 33 -7.68 21.83 -7.06
N GLY A 34 -7.33 20.83 -7.88
CA GLY A 34 -7.67 20.79 -9.32
C GLY A 34 -6.57 20.49 -10.35
N GLY A 35 -5.54 19.72 -10.04
CA GLY A 35 -4.48 19.35 -10.99
C GLY A 35 -4.84 18.20 -11.95
N GLY A 36 -5.66 18.47 -12.98
CA GLY A 36 -5.83 17.59 -14.14
C GLY A 36 -4.84 17.92 -15.26
N THR A 37 -4.12 16.92 -15.76
CA THR A 37 -2.96 16.98 -16.68
C THR A 37 -3.20 17.59 -18.07
N GLN A 38 -2.33 18.52 -18.52
CA GLN A 38 -1.71 18.66 -19.86
C GLN A 38 -0.55 19.73 -19.82
N THR A 39 0.51 19.55 -20.63
CA THR A 39 1.95 20.00 -20.58
C THR A 39 2.30 21.53 -20.78
N PRO A 40 3.55 22.05 -20.49
CA PRO A 40 3.88 23.45 -20.07
C PRO A 40 4.67 24.36 -21.06
N PRO A 41 4.95 25.67 -20.77
CA PRO A 41 6.33 26.14 -20.40
C PRO A 41 6.42 27.46 -19.52
N PRO A 42 7.59 28.08 -19.20
CA PRO A 42 8.76 27.61 -18.43
C PRO A 42 9.20 28.49 -17.20
N LYS A 43 9.82 27.81 -16.22
CA LYS A 43 10.88 28.18 -15.22
C LYS A 43 10.87 29.50 -14.42
N LYS A 44 10.83 29.36 -13.08
CA LYS A 44 11.78 29.99 -12.12
C LYS A 44 12.11 29.03 -10.98
N ASP A 45 13.36 29.09 -10.54
CA ASP A 45 14.07 28.10 -9.72
C ASP A 45 13.59 28.02 -8.26
N VAL A 46 13.45 26.79 -7.74
CA VAL A 46 13.43 26.53 -6.29
C VAL A 46 14.22 25.24 -6.01
N HIS A 47 15.24 25.36 -5.15
CA HIS A 47 16.07 24.27 -4.64
C HIS A 47 15.28 23.41 -3.65
N GLY A 48 15.28 22.09 -3.87
CA GLY A 48 14.87 21.10 -2.86
C GLY A 48 16.08 20.65 -2.07
N ASP A 49 16.07 20.94 -0.77
CA ASP A 49 16.97 20.32 0.20
C ASP A 49 16.32 19.00 0.65
N SER A 50 17.03 17.90 0.47
CA SER A 50 16.57 16.56 0.85
C SER A 50 17.22 16.20 2.18
N ASP A 51 16.48 16.36 3.26
CA ASP A 51 16.82 15.74 4.54
C ASP A 51 15.58 15.06 5.14
N GLY A 52 15.67 13.74 5.30
CA GLY A 52 14.85 12.96 6.24
C GLY A 52 13.32 12.91 6.02
N GLY A 53 12.86 12.04 5.12
CA GLY A 53 11.72 11.16 5.40
C GLY A 53 10.29 11.70 5.54
N THR A 54 9.90 12.85 4.97
CA THR A 54 8.56 13.40 5.25
C THR A 54 7.81 13.96 4.04
N LEU A 55 6.55 13.50 3.88
CA LEU A 55 5.48 13.86 2.93
C LEU A 55 5.65 13.39 1.47
N SER A 56 4.94 12.31 1.09
CA SER A 56 4.78 11.93 -0.32
C SER A 56 3.52 12.56 -0.91
N SER A 57 3.70 13.27 -2.02
CA SER A 57 2.64 13.74 -2.92
C SER A 57 1.74 12.57 -3.32
N THR A 58 0.43 12.70 -3.11
CA THR A 58 -0.56 11.72 -3.58
C THR A 58 -1.51 12.42 -4.54
N ALA A 59 -1.79 11.81 -5.69
CA ALA A 59 -2.80 12.30 -6.62
C ALA A 59 -4.18 12.11 -5.98
N GLY A 60 -4.75 13.17 -5.41
CA GLY A 60 -6.01 13.12 -4.67
C GLY A 60 -6.07 14.17 -3.57
N VAL A 61 -7.17 14.17 -2.82
CA VAL A 61 -7.35 15.10 -1.67
C VAL A 61 -6.88 14.52 -0.34
N VAL A 62 -6.56 13.22 -0.32
CA VAL A 62 -6.07 12.51 0.88
C VAL A 62 -4.56 12.69 1.03
N VAL A 63 -4.13 13.12 2.21
CA VAL A 63 -2.72 13.26 2.60
C VAL A 63 -2.38 12.16 3.60
N PHE A 64 -1.26 11.49 3.36
CA PHE A 64 -0.77 10.39 4.20
C PHE A 64 0.51 10.79 4.94
N ASP A 65 0.47 10.74 6.27
CA ASP A 65 1.66 10.75 7.12
C ASP A 65 2.14 9.31 7.34
N ARG A 66 3.33 9.03 6.82
CA ARG A 66 4.01 7.72 6.89
C ARG A 66 5.26 7.76 7.78
N SER A 67 5.46 8.81 8.56
CA SER A 67 6.65 8.99 9.42
C SER A 67 6.85 7.87 10.46
N LYS A 68 5.76 7.21 10.86
CA LYS A 68 5.74 6.07 11.80
C LYS A 68 5.49 4.72 11.11
N ASN A 69 5.62 4.67 9.78
CA ASN A 69 5.43 3.46 9.01
C ASN A 69 6.71 2.63 8.96
N GLY A 70 6.63 1.35 8.55
CA GLY A 70 7.81 0.56 8.24
C GLY A 70 8.55 1.14 7.02
N SER A 71 9.88 1.15 7.10
CA SER A 71 10.76 1.73 6.07
C SER A 71 11.87 0.76 5.66
N GLY A 72 12.50 1.01 4.51
CA GLY A 72 13.60 0.20 3.98
C GLY A 72 13.16 -0.80 2.91
N GLN A 73 14.14 -1.37 2.19
CA GLN A 73 13.89 -2.26 1.04
C GLN A 73 13.18 -3.57 1.42
N SER A 74 13.23 -3.96 2.69
CA SER A 74 12.61 -5.18 3.20
C SER A 74 11.22 -4.92 3.80
N ALA A 75 10.79 -3.67 3.98
CA ALA A 75 9.45 -3.38 4.47
C ALA A 75 8.41 -3.66 3.37
N GLY A 76 7.33 -4.35 3.70
CA GLY A 76 6.31 -4.76 2.73
C GLY A 76 4.88 -4.61 3.25
N PRO A 77 3.88 -4.69 2.35
CA PRO A 77 2.48 -4.56 2.72
C PRO A 77 2.00 -5.78 3.51
N VAL A 78 1.04 -5.55 4.41
CA VAL A 78 0.34 -6.65 5.10
C VAL A 78 -0.69 -7.31 4.16
N THR A 79 -0.79 -8.63 4.25
CA THR A 79 -1.85 -9.42 3.63
C THR A 79 -3.01 -9.57 4.60
N SER A 80 -4.22 -9.12 4.22
CA SER A 80 -5.43 -9.24 5.04
C SER A 80 -5.72 -10.70 5.41
N SER A 81 -6.10 -10.93 6.66
CA SER A 81 -6.59 -12.22 7.17
C SER A 81 -7.99 -12.58 6.65
N THR A 82 -8.65 -11.67 5.95
CA THR A 82 -9.99 -11.84 5.38
C THR A 82 -9.97 -11.54 3.88
N THR A 83 -11.09 -11.77 3.19
CA THR A 83 -11.27 -11.39 1.78
C THR A 83 -11.53 -9.90 1.58
N TRP A 84 -11.64 -9.12 2.66
CA TRP A 84 -11.82 -7.68 2.56
C TRP A 84 -10.55 -7.00 2.03
N THR A 85 -10.76 -6.03 1.15
CA THR A 85 -9.72 -5.17 0.62
C THR A 85 -10.07 -3.70 0.89
N PRO A 86 -9.06 -2.84 1.12
CA PRO A 86 -9.26 -1.40 1.14
C PRO A 86 -9.99 -0.89 -0.12
N PRO A 87 -10.78 0.19 -0.02
CA PRO A 87 -11.49 0.77 -1.14
C PRO A 87 -10.55 1.13 -2.30
N ALA A 88 -10.87 0.63 -3.49
CA ALA A 88 -10.15 0.99 -4.72
C ALA A 88 -10.58 2.35 -5.28
N CYS A 89 -11.68 2.91 -4.79
CA CYS A 89 -12.15 4.25 -5.09
C CYS A 89 -12.89 4.84 -3.88
N TYR A 90 -13.01 6.17 -3.84
CA TYR A 90 -13.74 6.90 -2.81
C TYR A 90 -14.28 8.22 -3.34
N TYR A 91 -15.31 8.79 -2.71
CA TYR A 91 -15.81 10.13 -3.03
C TYR A 91 -15.27 11.14 -2.03
N ALA A 92 -14.81 12.28 -2.52
CA ALA A 92 -14.33 13.37 -1.70
C ALA A 92 -14.55 14.72 -2.42
N PRO A 93 -14.41 15.87 -1.73
CA PRO A 93 -14.49 17.19 -2.37
C PRO A 93 -13.51 17.30 -3.54
N LYS A 94 -14.00 17.70 -4.72
CA LYS A 94 -13.18 17.80 -5.94
C LYS A 94 -13.30 19.15 -6.65
N TYR A 95 -14.48 19.78 -6.62
CA TYR A 95 -14.70 21.04 -7.33
C TYR A 95 -15.46 22.07 -6.51
N THR A 96 -15.09 23.35 -6.68
CA THR A 96 -15.98 24.49 -6.44
C THR A 96 -17.03 24.61 -7.55
N PRO A 97 -18.13 25.37 -7.38
CA PRO A 97 -19.09 25.64 -8.44
C PRO A 97 -18.45 26.10 -9.77
N GLU A 98 -17.49 27.02 -9.71
CA GLU A 98 -16.79 27.55 -10.88
C GLU A 98 -15.92 26.49 -11.56
N GLN A 99 -15.26 25.64 -10.77
CA GLN A 99 -14.44 24.55 -11.30
C GLN A 99 -15.28 23.47 -11.95
N LEU A 100 -16.42 23.09 -11.35
CA LEU A 100 -17.30 22.08 -11.93
C LEU A 100 -17.85 22.57 -13.28
N LYS A 101 -18.27 23.84 -13.34
CA LYS A 101 -18.69 24.48 -14.59
C LYS A 101 -17.62 24.36 -15.67
N LYS A 102 -16.38 24.76 -15.36
CA LYS A 102 -15.24 24.68 -16.29
C LYS A 102 -14.88 23.25 -16.70
N TYR A 103 -15.18 22.27 -15.84
CA TYR A 103 -14.93 20.87 -16.12
C TYR A 103 -15.98 20.27 -17.07
N LEU A 104 -17.26 20.55 -16.85
CA LEU A 104 -18.35 19.91 -17.59
C LEU A 104 -18.74 20.61 -18.89
N GLU A 105 -18.73 21.95 -18.93
CA GLU A 105 -19.19 22.70 -20.12
C GLU A 105 -18.43 22.36 -21.40
N PRO A 106 -17.07 22.24 -21.41
CA PRO A 106 -16.34 21.89 -22.62
C PRO A 106 -16.75 20.53 -23.19
N THR A 107 -17.09 19.55 -22.33
CA THR A 107 -17.55 18.23 -22.75
C THR A 107 -18.89 18.32 -23.48
N TRP A 108 -19.84 19.08 -22.93
CA TRP A 108 -21.15 19.28 -23.54
C TRP A 108 -21.10 20.10 -24.84
N GLU A 109 -20.18 21.07 -24.91
CA GLU A 109 -20.00 21.91 -26.10
C GLU A 109 -19.29 21.18 -27.24
N ALA A 110 -18.48 20.16 -26.93
CA ALA A 110 -17.82 19.34 -27.94
C ALA A 110 -18.80 18.46 -28.75
N GLY A 111 -20.02 18.23 -28.24
CA GLY A 111 -21.05 17.43 -28.91
C GLY A 111 -20.71 15.95 -29.09
N SER A 112 -19.60 15.48 -28.49
CA SER A 112 -19.11 14.10 -28.63
C SER A 112 -19.86 13.06 -27.78
N THR A 113 -20.67 13.52 -26.84
CA THR A 113 -21.42 12.74 -25.83
C THR A 113 -22.87 12.46 -26.24
N GLY A 114 -23.41 13.19 -27.22
CA GLY A 114 -24.80 13.09 -27.68
C GLY A 114 -25.74 14.05 -26.96
N TYR A 115 -26.74 14.57 -27.69
CA TYR A 115 -27.65 15.62 -27.22
C TYR A 115 -28.44 15.19 -25.97
N GLU A 116 -28.92 13.95 -25.94
CA GLU A 116 -29.72 13.42 -24.83
C GLU A 116 -28.92 13.44 -23.52
N TRP A 117 -27.67 12.97 -23.56
CA TRP A 117 -26.81 12.94 -22.37
C TRP A 117 -26.46 14.36 -21.90
N ASP A 118 -26.10 15.26 -22.83
CA ASP A 118 -25.81 16.67 -22.49
C ASP A 118 -27.03 17.37 -21.87
N ALA A 119 -28.24 17.08 -22.38
CA ALA A 119 -29.48 17.60 -21.83
C ALA A 119 -29.72 17.08 -20.39
N GLU A 120 -29.50 15.80 -20.11
CA GLU A 120 -29.60 15.23 -18.76
C GLU A 120 -28.58 15.84 -17.79
N GLN A 121 -27.35 16.08 -18.23
CA GLN A 121 -26.34 16.72 -17.39
C GLN A 121 -26.70 18.19 -17.09
N ARG A 122 -27.15 18.94 -18.10
CA ARG A 122 -27.64 20.31 -17.91
C ARG A 122 -28.87 20.36 -17.03
N ASP A 123 -29.78 19.39 -17.16
CA ASP A 123 -30.94 19.28 -16.26
C ASP A 123 -30.51 19.12 -14.80
N ARG A 124 -29.52 18.24 -14.58
CA ARG A 124 -28.97 17.97 -13.25
C ARG A 124 -28.25 19.15 -12.62
N TYR A 125 -27.32 19.78 -13.34
CA TYR A 125 -26.38 20.75 -12.77
C TYR A 125 -26.77 22.20 -13.03
N VAL A 126 -27.62 22.49 -14.01
CA VAL A 126 -27.95 23.86 -14.44
C VAL A 126 -29.42 24.20 -14.25
N ASN A 127 -30.34 23.31 -14.65
CA ASN A 127 -31.76 23.65 -14.79
C ASN A 127 -32.59 23.47 -13.50
N GLY A 128 -31.99 23.01 -12.40
CA GLY A 128 -32.64 22.92 -11.09
C GLY A 128 -33.10 21.52 -10.68
N HIS A 129 -32.63 20.45 -11.32
CA HIS A 129 -33.09 19.07 -11.04
C HIS A 129 -31.95 18.10 -10.67
N PRO A 130 -31.36 18.18 -9.46
CA PRO A 130 -31.80 19.00 -8.33
C PRO A 130 -31.02 20.31 -8.19
N TYR A 131 -30.01 20.55 -9.02
CA TYR A 131 -29.09 21.67 -8.83
C TYR A 131 -29.28 22.74 -9.89
N LYS A 132 -29.13 23.99 -9.47
CA LYS A 132 -29.32 25.15 -10.33
C LYS A 132 -28.00 25.89 -10.49
N ASP A 133 -27.64 26.22 -11.73
CA ASP A 133 -26.44 26.98 -12.09
C ASP A 133 -25.17 26.55 -11.31
N PHE A 134 -24.92 25.24 -11.24
CA PHE A 134 -23.79 24.63 -10.54
C PHE A 134 -23.69 24.98 -9.04
N ASN A 135 -24.80 25.37 -8.41
CA ASN A 135 -24.85 25.88 -7.03
C ASN A 135 -23.92 27.08 -6.81
N LYS A 136 -23.74 27.97 -7.80
CA LYS A 136 -22.91 29.17 -7.65
C LYS A 136 -23.34 30.10 -6.52
N ASP A 137 -24.64 30.14 -6.21
CA ASP A 137 -25.18 30.88 -5.05
C ASP A 137 -24.72 30.29 -3.69
N LYS A 138 -24.24 29.04 -3.70
CA LYS A 138 -23.60 28.34 -2.58
C LYS A 138 -22.07 28.31 -2.67
N ALA A 139 -21.44 29.10 -3.54
CA ALA A 139 -19.98 29.19 -3.60
C ALA A 139 -19.39 29.54 -2.22
N GLY A 140 -18.39 28.76 -1.78
CA GLY A 140 -17.77 28.89 -0.45
C GLY A 140 -18.62 28.37 0.71
N LYS A 141 -19.73 27.65 0.45
CA LYS A 141 -20.57 27.02 1.48
C LYS A 141 -20.64 25.50 1.32
N GLY A 142 -19.71 24.92 0.58
CA GLY A 142 -19.71 23.50 0.24
C GLY A 142 -18.87 23.22 -0.99
N TYR A 143 -18.88 21.96 -1.39
CA TYR A 143 -18.10 21.45 -2.50
C TYR A 143 -18.90 20.46 -3.33
N TRP A 144 -18.54 20.36 -4.60
CA TRP A 144 -18.93 19.25 -5.45
C TRP A 144 -17.98 18.07 -5.19
N TRP A 145 -18.57 16.95 -4.82
CA TRP A 145 -17.90 15.69 -4.56
C TRP A 145 -17.99 14.79 -5.78
N ASP A 146 -16.89 14.11 -6.04
CA ASP A 146 -16.73 13.19 -7.15
C ASP A 146 -15.75 12.10 -6.74
N PHE A 147 -15.66 11.04 -7.53
CA PHE A 147 -14.81 9.92 -7.21
C PHE A 147 -13.32 10.22 -7.49
N TYR A 148 -12.50 9.53 -6.71
CA TYR A 148 -11.08 9.34 -6.88
C TYR A 148 -10.83 7.83 -6.99
N VAL A 149 -9.92 7.44 -7.87
CA VAL A 149 -9.34 6.10 -7.85
C VAL A 149 -8.19 6.12 -6.84
N THR A 150 -8.16 5.16 -5.93
CA THR A 150 -7.08 5.04 -4.95
C THR A 150 -5.77 4.75 -5.69
N PRO A 151 -4.72 5.58 -5.51
CA PRO A 151 -3.47 5.41 -6.25
C PRO A 151 -2.85 4.02 -6.08
N GLY A 152 -2.36 3.44 -7.17
CA GLY A 152 -1.81 2.09 -7.19
C GLY A 152 -2.85 0.97 -7.19
N ARG A 153 -4.14 1.31 -7.21
CA ARG A 153 -5.28 0.37 -7.28
C ARG A 153 -6.09 0.54 -8.56
N GLU A 154 -5.55 1.21 -9.57
CA GLU A 154 -6.24 1.49 -10.83
C GLU A 154 -6.61 0.21 -11.60
N GLY A 155 -5.88 -0.88 -11.36
CA GLY A 155 -6.15 -2.20 -11.95
C GLY A 155 -7.08 -3.09 -11.13
N ASP A 156 -7.52 -2.64 -9.95
CA ASP A 156 -8.39 -3.46 -9.09
C ASP A 156 -9.81 -3.53 -9.68
N PRO A 157 -10.50 -4.68 -9.54
CA PRO A 157 -11.88 -4.82 -10.05
C PRO A 157 -12.85 -3.73 -9.57
N GLY A 158 -12.65 -3.20 -8.36
CA GLY A 158 -13.51 -2.16 -7.77
C GLY A 158 -13.07 -0.71 -8.04
N ALA A 159 -12.04 -0.48 -8.86
CA ALA A 159 -11.51 0.88 -9.11
C ALA A 159 -12.55 1.83 -9.75
N LEU A 160 -13.55 1.27 -10.43
CA LEU A 160 -14.61 2.01 -11.13
C LEU A 160 -15.98 1.86 -10.46
N ASP A 161 -16.07 1.26 -9.27
CA ASP A 161 -17.34 1.06 -8.57
C ASP A 161 -17.96 2.38 -8.07
N CYS A 162 -17.13 3.42 -7.95
CA CYS A 162 -17.56 4.76 -7.57
C CYS A 162 -18.16 5.53 -8.76
N GLY A 163 -19.26 5.02 -9.31
CA GLY A 163 -19.96 5.57 -10.48
C GLY A 163 -21.13 6.52 -10.19
N LYS A 164 -21.27 7.07 -8.98
CA LYS A 164 -22.33 8.05 -8.68
C LYS A 164 -22.05 9.36 -9.45
N PRO A 165 -23.10 10.03 -9.97
CA PRO A 165 -22.94 11.38 -10.50
C PRO A 165 -22.36 12.33 -9.46
N ILE A 166 -21.63 13.34 -9.92
CA ILE A 166 -21.10 14.42 -9.07
C ILE A 166 -22.24 15.01 -8.23
N PHE A 167 -22.02 15.18 -6.93
CA PHE A 167 -23.05 15.62 -5.99
C PHE A 167 -22.54 16.72 -5.08
N TRP A 168 -23.45 17.53 -4.55
CA TRP A 168 -23.10 18.64 -3.68
C TRP A 168 -23.17 18.21 -2.21
N VAL A 169 -22.22 18.67 -1.40
CA VAL A 169 -22.24 18.57 0.06
C VAL A 169 -21.97 19.97 0.62
N ASP A 170 -22.85 20.45 1.49
CA ASP A 170 -22.67 21.74 2.17
C ASP A 170 -21.49 21.63 3.17
N GLU A 171 -20.84 22.75 3.46
CA GLU A 171 -19.71 22.79 4.40
C GLU A 171 -20.19 22.47 5.83
N ASN A 172 -19.42 21.65 6.54
CA ASN A 172 -19.74 21.10 7.88
C ASN A 172 -20.86 20.06 7.92
N ASP A 173 -21.49 19.72 6.79
CA ASP A 173 -22.37 18.55 6.72
C ASP A 173 -21.52 17.26 6.72
N ASP A 174 -22.07 16.22 7.34
CA ASP A 174 -21.45 14.90 7.28
C ASP A 174 -21.47 14.35 5.84
N PRO A 175 -20.45 13.55 5.45
CA PRO A 175 -20.46 12.84 4.18
C PRO A 175 -21.77 12.04 4.01
N PRO A 176 -22.44 12.11 2.85
CA PRO A 176 -23.76 11.48 2.70
C PRO A 176 -23.73 9.98 2.95
N ALA A 177 -24.40 9.50 4.00
CA ALA A 177 -24.42 8.09 4.40
C ALA A 177 -24.99 7.14 3.32
N ALA A 178 -25.83 7.66 2.41
CA ALA A 178 -26.38 6.90 1.29
C ALA A 178 -25.39 6.69 0.13
N ILE A 179 -24.21 7.30 0.19
CA ILE A 179 -23.15 7.20 -0.80
C ILE A 179 -22.02 6.36 -0.19
N PRO A 180 -21.94 5.06 -0.54
CA PRO A 180 -20.83 4.22 -0.10
C PRO A 180 -19.49 4.83 -0.49
N GLN A 181 -18.49 4.69 0.36
CA GLN A 181 -17.14 5.23 0.14
C GLN A 181 -17.07 6.76 0.04
N ALA A 182 -18.09 7.51 0.46
CA ALA A 182 -17.91 8.91 0.80
C ALA A 182 -16.88 9.03 1.93
N ILE A 183 -15.89 9.92 1.77
CA ILE A 183 -14.73 9.97 2.65
C ILE A 183 -15.14 10.31 4.10
N THR A 184 -15.04 9.31 4.98
CA THR A 184 -15.22 9.42 6.43
C THR A 184 -13.91 9.08 7.14
N ALA A 185 -13.85 9.24 8.46
CA ALA A 185 -12.72 8.73 9.25
C ALA A 185 -12.51 7.21 9.04
N GLU A 186 -13.58 6.43 8.89
CA GLU A 186 -13.47 5.00 8.61
C GLU A 186 -12.85 4.73 7.23
N VAL A 187 -13.34 5.41 6.17
CA VAL A 187 -12.75 5.25 4.83
C VAL A 187 -11.27 5.68 4.84
N LEU A 188 -10.92 6.75 5.57
CA LEU A 188 -9.52 7.16 5.75
C LEU A 188 -8.68 6.08 6.44
N ALA A 189 -9.21 5.41 7.47
CA ALA A 189 -8.52 4.31 8.12
C ALA A 189 -8.29 3.12 7.17
N GLN A 190 -9.28 2.82 6.33
CA GLN A 190 -9.18 1.78 5.32
C GLN A 190 -8.15 2.15 4.23
N LEU A 191 -8.08 3.41 3.80
CA LEU A 191 -7.05 3.89 2.88
C LEU A 191 -5.66 3.84 3.55
N ALA A 192 -5.53 4.25 4.81
CA ALA A 192 -4.29 4.16 5.58
C ALA A 192 -3.83 2.70 5.74
N TYR A 193 -4.75 1.74 5.87
CA TYR A 193 -4.42 0.31 5.88
C TYR A 193 -3.65 -0.13 4.62
N ALA A 194 -4.05 0.35 3.43
CA ALA A 194 -3.38 0.01 2.17
C ALA A 194 -1.92 0.52 2.12
N GLU A 195 -1.65 1.59 2.87
CA GLU A 195 -0.34 2.23 2.97
C GLU A 195 0.56 1.63 4.05
N VAL A 196 0.03 0.80 4.95
CA VAL A 196 0.81 0.14 6.00
C VAL A 196 1.92 -0.70 5.36
N ARG A 197 3.14 -0.47 5.83
CA ARG A 197 4.32 -1.27 5.53
C ARG A 197 4.90 -1.76 6.84
N VAL A 198 5.16 -3.06 6.94
CA VAL A 198 5.72 -3.71 8.12
C VAL A 198 7.10 -4.27 7.78
N PRO A 199 8.04 -4.31 8.73
CA PRO A 199 9.38 -4.84 8.48
C PRO A 199 9.33 -6.31 8.04
N SER A 200 10.25 -6.73 7.15
CA SER A 200 10.42 -8.14 6.82
C SER A 200 10.79 -8.96 8.05
N THR A 201 10.38 -10.23 8.02
CA THR A 201 10.62 -11.18 9.09
C THR A 201 11.80 -12.07 8.72
N LYS A 202 12.99 -11.74 9.22
CA LYS A 202 14.12 -12.66 9.25
C LYS A 202 14.36 -13.06 10.70
N MET A 203 14.15 -14.33 11.01
CA MET A 203 14.36 -14.84 12.36
C MET A 203 15.85 -14.98 12.65
N ASP A 204 16.31 -14.47 13.78
CA ASP A 204 17.60 -14.87 14.32
C ASP A 204 17.53 -16.32 14.79
N LEU A 205 18.55 -17.10 14.44
CA LEU A 205 18.63 -18.53 14.77
C LEU A 205 19.89 -18.84 15.60
N ALA A 206 19.74 -19.75 16.56
CA ALA A 206 20.87 -20.39 17.23
C ALA A 206 20.72 -21.93 17.17
N PRO A 207 21.66 -22.66 16.54
CA PRO A 207 22.87 -22.16 15.87
C PRO A 207 22.56 -21.31 14.61
N GLN A 208 23.45 -20.34 14.34
CA GLN A 208 23.33 -19.44 13.19
C GLN A 208 23.79 -20.19 11.91
N ALA A 209 22.95 -20.22 10.88
CA ALA A 209 23.15 -20.87 9.57
C ALA A 209 23.05 -22.41 9.51
N ASN A 210 23.83 -23.16 10.29
CA ASN A 210 23.88 -24.62 10.18
C ASN A 210 23.37 -25.26 11.46
N THR A 211 22.25 -25.98 11.35
CA THR A 211 21.74 -26.81 12.44
C THR A 211 22.00 -28.28 12.15
N LYS A 212 21.67 -29.13 13.12
CA LYS A 212 21.92 -30.56 13.06
C LYS A 212 20.63 -31.33 13.27
N VAL A 213 20.57 -32.53 12.68
CA VAL A 213 19.45 -33.45 12.90
C VAL A 213 19.27 -33.67 14.41
N ASN A 214 18.02 -33.60 14.87
CA ASN A 214 17.62 -33.71 16.27
C ASN A 214 18.13 -32.62 17.21
N LEU A 215 18.73 -31.53 16.71
CA LEU A 215 19.13 -30.39 17.51
C LEU A 215 18.03 -29.31 17.52
N PRO A 216 17.46 -28.96 18.70
CA PRO A 216 16.58 -27.80 18.80
C PRO A 216 17.29 -26.51 18.40
N THR A 217 16.72 -25.83 17.41
CA THR A 217 17.20 -24.54 16.91
C THR A 217 16.32 -23.45 17.49
N TRP A 218 16.91 -22.58 18.30
CA TRP A 218 16.23 -21.43 18.90
C TRP A 218 15.98 -20.38 17.83
N ALA A 219 14.81 -19.74 17.86
CA ALA A 219 14.43 -18.68 16.94
C ALA A 219 13.81 -17.49 17.69
N TRP A 220 14.21 -16.27 17.35
CA TRP A 220 13.61 -15.05 17.90
C TRP A 220 13.63 -13.90 16.89
N LEU A 221 12.87 -12.84 17.17
CA LEU A 221 12.94 -11.57 16.45
C LEU A 221 13.51 -10.48 17.35
N ASP A 222 14.22 -9.53 16.75
CA ASP A 222 14.67 -8.34 17.46
C ASP A 222 13.49 -7.42 17.79
N ALA A 223 13.25 -7.21 19.08
CA ALA A 223 12.23 -6.29 19.57
C ALA A 223 12.52 -4.82 19.23
N ALA A 224 13.74 -4.47 18.84
CA ALA A 224 14.04 -3.13 18.34
C ALA A 224 13.36 -2.85 16.99
N GLU A 225 13.31 -3.86 16.12
CA GLU A 225 12.71 -3.80 14.78
C GLU A 225 11.21 -4.08 14.82
N PHE A 226 10.78 -4.94 15.74
CA PHE A 226 9.42 -5.46 15.78
C PHE A 226 8.48 -4.66 16.69
N LYS A 227 8.20 -3.42 16.30
CA LYS A 227 7.34 -2.46 17.01
C LYS A 227 6.08 -2.13 16.22
N PRO A 228 5.02 -1.59 16.88
CA PRO A 228 3.88 -1.06 16.16
C PRO A 228 4.29 -0.02 15.12
N VAL A 229 3.67 -0.12 13.94
CA VAL A 229 3.79 0.87 12.87
C VAL A 229 2.43 1.51 12.61
N SER A 230 2.40 2.75 12.13
CA SER A 230 1.15 3.44 11.86
C SER A 230 1.22 4.35 10.65
N VAL A 231 0.09 4.51 9.97
CA VAL A 231 -0.13 5.51 8.91
C VAL A 231 -1.33 6.36 9.29
N THR A 232 -1.20 7.67 9.14
CA THR A 232 -2.34 8.59 9.29
C THR A 232 -2.77 9.10 7.93
N ALA A 233 -4.04 8.90 7.58
CA ALA A 233 -4.67 9.50 6.40
C ALA A 233 -5.56 10.66 6.83
N SER A 234 -5.53 11.76 6.07
CA SER A 234 -6.28 12.98 6.39
C SER A 234 -6.83 13.65 5.13
N VAL A 235 -7.94 14.37 5.29
CA VAL A 235 -8.43 15.35 4.32
C VAL A 235 -8.39 16.70 5.01
N PRO A 236 -7.30 17.49 4.85
CA PRO A 236 -7.14 18.76 5.56
C PRO A 236 -8.31 19.73 5.36
N LEU A 237 -8.87 19.76 4.14
CA LEU A 237 -10.02 20.59 3.79
C LEU A 237 -11.25 20.33 4.67
N LEU A 238 -11.46 19.07 5.06
CA LEU A 238 -12.59 18.64 5.87
C LEU A 238 -12.24 18.55 7.36
N GLY A 239 -10.98 18.77 7.74
CA GLY A 239 -10.53 18.63 9.12
C GLY A 239 -10.64 17.20 9.69
N ILE A 240 -10.80 16.19 8.83
CA ILE A 240 -10.91 14.78 9.24
C ILE A 240 -9.60 14.02 9.02
N GLN A 241 -9.31 13.12 9.95
CA GLN A 241 -8.19 12.20 9.88
C GLN A 241 -8.52 10.87 10.56
N ALA A 242 -7.76 9.84 10.18
CA ALA A 242 -7.71 8.57 10.88
C ALA A 242 -6.30 7.99 10.85
N THR A 243 -5.89 7.39 11.96
CA THR A 243 -4.61 6.72 12.14
C THR A 243 -4.85 5.23 12.26
N THR A 244 -4.32 4.46 11.30
CA THR A 244 -4.32 3.00 11.32
C THR A 244 -2.99 2.50 11.85
N THR A 245 -3.04 1.64 12.87
CA THR A 245 -1.88 1.07 13.55
C THR A 245 -1.87 -0.45 13.37
N ALA A 246 -0.71 -1.00 13.02
CA ALA A 246 -0.46 -2.44 12.97
C ALA A 246 0.48 -2.83 14.11
N GLU A 247 0.01 -3.70 14.99
CA GLU A 247 0.75 -4.19 16.16
C GLU A 247 1.15 -5.65 15.99
N PRO A 248 2.42 -6.02 16.20
CA PRO A 248 2.83 -7.40 16.06
C PRO A 248 2.33 -8.24 17.24
N VAL A 249 1.70 -9.40 16.95
CA VAL A 249 1.15 -10.26 18.02
C VAL A 249 1.75 -11.66 18.07
N SER A 250 2.15 -12.22 16.92
CA SER A 250 2.76 -13.56 16.88
C SER A 250 3.54 -13.81 15.60
N VAL A 251 4.46 -14.77 15.64
CA VAL A 251 5.11 -15.34 14.45
C VAL A 251 4.69 -16.80 14.30
N LYS A 252 4.29 -17.19 13.10
CA LYS A 252 4.17 -18.58 12.67
C LYS A 252 5.46 -19.02 11.99
N ILE A 253 6.10 -20.06 12.51
CA ILE A 253 7.25 -20.73 11.89
C ILE A 253 6.75 -21.95 11.12
N GLU A 254 7.12 -21.99 9.84
CA GLU A 254 6.90 -23.15 8.97
C GLU A 254 8.28 -23.68 8.54
N PRO A 255 8.69 -24.88 8.99
CA PRO A 255 10.05 -25.39 8.80
C PRO A 255 10.51 -25.60 7.36
N GLY A 256 9.59 -25.60 6.39
CA GLY A 256 9.87 -25.93 4.98
C GLY A 256 9.96 -27.43 4.69
N THR A 257 9.65 -28.29 5.66
CA THR A 257 9.60 -29.75 5.52
C THR A 257 8.64 -30.36 6.54
N ALA A 258 8.08 -31.52 6.22
CA ALA A 258 7.29 -32.32 7.16
C ALA A 258 8.17 -33.08 8.18
N ASP A 259 9.45 -33.27 7.87
CA ASP A 259 10.43 -33.94 8.74
C ASP A 259 11.01 -32.94 9.78
N ALA A 260 10.14 -32.23 10.49
CA ALA A 260 10.51 -31.26 11.51
C ALA A 260 9.43 -31.11 12.60
N GLU A 261 9.87 -30.80 13.81
CA GLU A 261 9.02 -30.41 14.93
C GLU A 261 9.22 -28.92 15.23
N THR A 262 8.15 -28.20 15.55
CA THR A 262 8.21 -26.79 15.95
C THR A 262 8.10 -26.62 17.45
N TYR A 263 8.62 -25.49 17.94
CA TYR A 263 8.46 -25.04 19.31
C TYR A 263 7.82 -23.64 19.30
N PRO A 264 6.69 -23.43 19.99
CA PRO A 264 5.81 -24.47 20.53
C PRO A 264 5.29 -25.40 19.42
N ALA A 265 4.69 -26.54 19.78
CA ALA A 265 4.20 -27.53 18.80
C ALA A 265 3.17 -26.97 17.79
N SER A 266 2.51 -25.86 18.10
CA SER A 266 1.63 -25.15 17.16
C SER A 266 2.40 -24.44 16.02
N GLY A 267 3.71 -24.25 16.17
CA GLY A 267 4.52 -23.38 15.32
C GLY A 267 4.24 -21.89 15.50
N VAL A 268 3.37 -21.51 16.44
CA VAL A 268 2.99 -20.11 16.65
C VAL A 268 3.61 -19.58 17.93
N CYS A 269 4.62 -18.73 17.77
CA CYS A 269 5.29 -18.02 18.84
C CYS A 269 4.58 -16.70 19.13
N GLN A 270 3.94 -16.62 20.30
CA GLN A 270 3.26 -15.39 20.75
C GLN A 270 4.28 -14.33 21.19
N ILE A 271 3.91 -13.06 21.04
CA ILE A 271 4.69 -11.97 21.63
C ILE A 271 4.54 -12.01 23.15
N GLN A 272 5.66 -11.95 23.87
CA GLN A 272 5.72 -11.89 25.33
C GLN A 272 6.63 -10.74 25.72
N ASN A 273 6.13 -9.80 26.53
CA ASN A 273 6.89 -8.62 26.97
C ASN A 273 7.52 -7.83 25.79
N GLY A 274 6.79 -7.71 24.68
CA GLY A 274 7.26 -7.02 23.46
C GLY A 274 8.32 -7.77 22.66
N ARG A 275 8.54 -9.06 22.92
CA ARG A 275 9.54 -9.91 22.26
C ARG A 275 8.89 -11.17 21.70
N ILE A 276 9.35 -11.63 20.54
CA ILE A 276 8.96 -12.92 19.99
C ILE A 276 10.15 -13.87 20.12
N GLY A 277 9.94 -14.98 20.85
CA GLY A 277 11.01 -15.89 21.23
C GLY A 277 11.94 -15.29 22.29
N GLU A 278 13.07 -15.96 22.49
CA GLU A 278 14.12 -15.51 23.40
C GLU A 278 15.49 -15.75 22.77
N PRO A 279 16.40 -14.75 22.80
CA PRO A 279 17.78 -14.95 22.40
C PRO A 279 18.44 -16.10 23.17
N TYR A 280 19.10 -16.99 22.45
CA TYR A 280 19.81 -18.10 23.08
C TYR A 280 20.94 -17.60 24.00
N ALA A 281 20.98 -18.11 25.22
CA ALA A 281 22.05 -17.85 26.18
C ALA A 281 22.82 -19.13 26.51
N LYS A 282 24.13 -19.01 26.73
CA LYS A 282 24.97 -20.14 27.18
C LYS A 282 24.42 -20.69 28.49
N GLY A 283 24.25 -22.01 28.56
CA GLY A 283 23.65 -22.71 29.71
C GLY A 283 22.26 -23.30 29.44
N LYS A 284 21.59 -22.90 28.35
CA LYS A 284 20.25 -23.39 27.97
C LYS A 284 20.27 -24.64 27.08
N THR A 285 21.37 -25.41 27.08
CA THR A 285 21.56 -26.57 26.19
C THR A 285 20.55 -27.71 26.40
N HIS A 286 19.89 -27.76 27.56
CA HIS A 286 18.88 -28.78 27.89
C HIS A 286 17.45 -28.24 27.91
N GLU A 287 17.25 -26.97 27.59
CA GLU A 287 15.93 -26.35 27.54
C GLU A 287 15.37 -26.40 26.11
N ALA A 288 14.07 -26.68 26.01
CA ALA A 288 13.37 -26.50 24.75
C ALA A 288 13.24 -24.99 24.46
N PRO A 289 13.48 -24.55 23.22
CA PRO A 289 13.32 -23.14 22.88
C PRO A 289 11.86 -22.72 23.06
N PRO A 290 11.58 -21.50 23.56
CA PRO A 290 10.22 -20.97 23.63
C PRO A 290 9.65 -20.73 22.22
N CYS A 291 10.52 -20.51 21.25
CA CYS A 291 10.21 -20.39 19.84
C CYS A 291 11.33 -21.01 19.02
N GLY A 292 11.05 -21.92 18.09
CA GLY A 292 12.10 -22.61 17.36
C GLY A 292 11.64 -23.80 16.52
N VAL A 293 12.61 -24.56 16.04
CA VAL A 293 12.41 -25.74 15.19
C VAL A 293 13.47 -26.81 15.45
N LYS A 294 13.10 -28.09 15.35
CA LYS A 294 14.02 -29.23 15.37
C LYS A 294 13.76 -30.07 14.13
N TYR A 295 14.77 -30.16 13.27
CA TYR A 295 14.70 -30.96 12.05
C TYR A 295 15.03 -32.43 12.35
N LEU A 296 14.26 -33.34 11.76
CA LEU A 296 14.39 -34.79 11.95
C LEU A 296 15.17 -35.46 10.81
N ARG A 297 15.47 -34.71 9.74
CA ARG A 297 16.20 -35.19 8.56
C ARG A 297 17.21 -34.15 8.06
N SER A 298 18.30 -34.64 7.47
CA SER A 298 19.30 -33.82 6.79
C SER A 298 18.74 -33.17 5.53
N SER A 299 19.18 -31.94 5.23
CA SER A 299 18.84 -31.27 3.98
C SER A 299 19.72 -31.73 2.79
N GLY A 300 20.67 -32.64 3.02
CA GLY A 300 21.62 -33.11 2.01
C GLY A 300 22.50 -31.96 1.52
N ASP A 301 22.68 -31.85 0.21
CA ASP A 301 23.42 -30.76 -0.44
C ASP A 301 22.59 -29.45 -0.55
N GLY A 302 21.32 -29.47 -0.13
CA GLY A 302 20.40 -28.34 -0.17
C GLY A 302 20.11 -27.71 1.20
N SER A 303 19.01 -26.97 1.27
CA SER A 303 18.51 -26.32 2.49
C SER A 303 16.99 -26.42 2.57
N TYR A 304 16.45 -26.38 3.78
CA TYR A 304 15.02 -26.16 3.98
C TYR A 304 14.71 -24.67 3.97
N GLN A 305 13.58 -24.30 3.35
CA GLN A 305 13.10 -22.93 3.29
C GLN A 305 12.22 -22.68 4.53
N LEU A 306 12.84 -22.20 5.61
CA LEU A 306 12.12 -21.82 6.80
C LEU A 306 11.37 -20.51 6.53
N LYS A 307 10.05 -20.54 6.69
CA LYS A 307 9.19 -19.37 6.55
C LYS A 307 8.76 -18.88 7.91
N ALA A 308 8.89 -17.57 8.12
CA ALA A 308 8.45 -16.89 9.33
C ALA A 308 7.42 -15.84 8.93
N THR A 309 6.17 -16.06 9.35
CA THR A 309 5.05 -15.16 9.03
C THR A 309 4.54 -14.50 10.29
N VAL A 310 4.62 -13.18 10.35
CA VAL A 310 4.08 -12.42 11.46
C VAL A 310 2.62 -12.13 11.23
N THR A 311 1.83 -12.28 12.29
CA THR A 311 0.48 -11.73 12.40
C THR A 311 0.52 -10.36 13.08
N TRP A 312 -0.12 -9.40 12.43
CA TRP A 312 -0.26 -8.02 12.87
C TRP A 312 -1.72 -7.76 13.22
N LYS A 313 -1.98 -7.39 14.46
CA LYS A 313 -3.28 -6.92 14.90
C LYS A 313 -3.48 -5.48 14.41
N ILE A 314 -4.54 -5.23 13.65
CA ILE A 314 -4.74 -3.91 13.03
C ILE A 314 -5.96 -3.19 13.62
N HIS A 315 -5.75 -1.94 14.00
CA HIS A 315 -6.76 -1.10 14.61
C HIS A 315 -6.58 0.35 14.17
N TRP A 316 -7.56 1.19 14.45
CA TRP A 316 -7.49 2.60 14.10
C TRP A 316 -8.26 3.50 15.07
N THR A 317 -7.88 4.77 15.06
CA THR A 317 -8.58 5.87 15.74
C THR A 317 -8.77 7.02 14.77
N GLY A 318 -9.77 7.87 14.97
CA GLY A 318 -10.03 8.95 14.03
C GLY A 318 -10.98 10.02 14.53
N THR A 319 -11.15 11.04 13.71
CA THR A 319 -12.00 12.21 14.02
C THR A 319 -13.45 11.77 14.20
N GLY A 320 -14.10 12.20 15.29
CA GLY A 320 -15.50 11.88 15.58
C GLY A 320 -15.77 10.43 16.00
N VAL A 321 -14.74 9.59 16.15
CA VAL A 321 -14.87 8.18 16.47
C VAL A 321 -14.51 7.93 17.93
N ALA A 322 -15.40 7.28 18.67
CA ALA A 322 -15.17 6.94 20.07
C ALA A 322 -14.27 5.70 20.19
N GLY A 323 -13.10 5.89 20.81
CA GLY A 323 -12.16 4.82 21.10
C GLY A 323 -11.53 4.18 19.86
N GLU A 324 -10.86 3.07 20.08
CA GLU A 324 -10.19 2.28 19.05
C GLU A 324 -11.19 1.38 18.31
N GLN A 325 -11.09 1.34 16.98
CA GLN A 325 -11.89 0.51 16.10
C GLN A 325 -11.01 -0.53 15.40
N ARG A 326 -11.61 -1.65 14.97
CA ARG A 326 -10.88 -2.77 14.39
C ARG A 326 -10.91 -2.72 12.86
N LEU A 327 -9.79 -3.13 12.25
CA LEU A 327 -9.71 -3.55 10.86
C LEU A 327 -9.27 -5.02 10.82
N PRO A 328 -9.42 -5.71 9.69
CA PRO A 328 -8.90 -7.08 9.55
C PRO A 328 -7.43 -7.16 9.93
N ASP A 329 -7.06 -8.20 10.67
CA ASP A 329 -5.65 -8.41 11.01
C ASP A 329 -4.85 -8.72 9.75
N GLY A 330 -3.56 -8.36 9.74
CA GLY A 330 -2.67 -8.52 8.61
C GLY A 330 -1.61 -9.58 8.87
N SER A 331 -1.00 -10.09 7.81
CA SER A 331 0.20 -10.92 7.92
C SER A 331 1.26 -10.55 6.89
N PHE A 332 2.51 -10.62 7.32
CA PHE A 332 3.66 -10.42 6.43
C PHE A 332 4.79 -11.31 6.93
N GLY A 333 5.55 -11.89 6.00
CA GLY A 333 6.55 -12.87 6.34
C GLY A 333 7.72 -12.87 5.39
N GLY A 334 8.81 -13.48 5.85
CA GLY A 334 10.02 -13.71 5.09
C GLY A 334 10.39 -15.19 5.10
N GLU A 335 11.33 -15.52 4.24
CA GLU A 335 11.88 -16.87 4.11
C GLU A 335 13.39 -16.83 4.28
N GLN A 336 13.94 -17.86 4.90
CA GLN A 336 15.38 -18.03 5.02
C GLN A 336 15.79 -19.50 4.91
N ASN A 337 16.95 -19.73 4.33
CA ASN A 337 17.49 -21.06 4.15
C ASN A 337 18.12 -21.57 5.45
N VAL A 338 17.79 -22.81 5.81
CA VAL A 338 18.38 -23.54 6.93
C VAL A 338 19.02 -24.81 6.43
N VAL A 339 20.32 -24.96 6.65
CA VAL A 339 21.06 -26.18 6.31
C VAL A 339 21.06 -27.10 7.54
N VAL A 340 20.65 -28.36 7.34
CA VAL A 340 20.57 -29.36 8.39
C VAL A 340 21.55 -30.47 8.11
N GLN A 341 22.53 -30.62 9.00
CA GLN A 341 23.59 -31.62 8.88
C GLN A 341 23.28 -32.86 9.73
N GLU A 342 23.63 -34.02 9.21
CA GLU A 342 23.65 -35.25 10.00
C GLU A 342 25.02 -35.44 10.64
N ILE A 343 25.07 -35.71 11.95
CA ILE A 343 26.30 -36.20 12.58
C ILE A 343 26.27 -37.72 12.53
N GLN A 344 27.28 -38.31 11.90
CA GLN A 344 27.58 -39.72 12.06
C GLN A 344 28.84 -39.89 12.90
N ALA A 345 28.73 -40.64 14.00
CA ALA A 345 29.89 -41.08 14.76
C ALA A 345 30.39 -42.40 14.19
N VAL A 346 31.60 -42.41 13.63
CA VAL A 346 32.28 -43.65 13.26
C VAL A 346 33.03 -44.14 14.48
N ASN A 347 32.53 -45.20 15.12
CA ASN A 347 33.29 -45.90 16.15
C ASN A 347 34.32 -46.80 15.45
N ARG A 348 35.61 -46.53 15.65
CA ARG A 348 36.71 -47.33 15.08
C ARG A 348 37.23 -48.33 16.09
#